data_AF-Q7N1J6-F1
#
_entry.id   AF-Q7N1J6-F1
#
_cell.length_a   1.000
_cell.length_b   1.000
_cell.length_c   1.000
_cell.angle_alpha   90.00
_cell.angle_beta   90.00
_cell.angle_gamma   90.00
#
_symmetry.space_group_name_H-M   'P 1'
#
loop_
_entity.id
_entity.type
_entity.pdbx_description
1 polymer ?
#
loop_
_entity_poly.entity_id
_entity_poly.type
_entity_poly.pdbx_seq_one_letter_code
_entity_poly.pdbx_strand_id
1 'polypeptide(L)'
;MSMKNIRQQRLRDWFSDKTLPEKEKSYLSQLMNGKASFGEKAARRLEQDYRMPDGYLDADTNTHQLGNPLQVTLTPKQKVLLELFDELPDSDADDLIKNLEDKKRHYDNLLEELLHKKRQKKA
;
A
#
# COMPACT_ATOMS: atom_id res chain seq x y z
N MET A 1 3.30 14.94 -11.38
CA MET A 1 3.80 15.49 -10.11
C MET A 1 5.33 15.41 -10.12
N SER A 2 6.05 16.36 -9.52
CA SER A 2 7.52 16.27 -9.42
C SER A 2 7.90 15.37 -8.25
N MET A 3 8.91 14.50 -8.42
CA MET A 3 9.46 13.58 -7.41
C MET A 3 9.73 14.28 -6.06
N LYS A 4 10.11 15.56 -6.11
CA LYS A 4 10.32 16.40 -4.91
C LYS A 4 9.05 16.54 -4.07
N ASN A 5 7.88 16.70 -4.70
CA ASN A 5 6.60 16.85 -4.00
C ASN A 5 6.17 15.55 -3.31
N ILE A 6 6.39 14.40 -3.95
CA ILE A 6 6.10 13.07 -3.36
C ILE A 6 6.93 12.87 -2.09
N ARG A 7 8.23 13.13 -2.17
CA ARG A 7 9.16 13.06 -1.04
C ARG A 7 8.78 13.98 0.11
N GLN A 8 8.37 15.22 -0.20
CA GLN A 8 7.91 16.18 0.80
C GLN A 8 6.65 15.73 1.52
N GLN A 9 5.70 15.18 0.76
CA GLN A 9 4.45 14.66 1.33
C GLN A 9 4.74 13.47 2.24
N ARG A 10 5.52 12.48 1.78
CA ARG A 10 5.92 11.31 2.58
C ARG A 10 6.68 11.69 3.85
N LEU A 11 7.53 12.70 3.77
CA LEU A 11 8.25 13.22 4.93
C LEU A 11 7.28 13.84 5.95
N ARG A 12 6.29 14.63 5.49
CA ARG A 12 5.23 15.16 6.35
C ARG A 12 4.42 14.03 7.00
N ASP A 13 4.02 13.04 6.21
CA ASP A 13 3.23 11.91 6.70
C ASP A 13 4.00 11.11 7.76
N TRP A 14 5.31 10.85 7.53
CA TRP A 14 6.16 10.13 8.48
C TRP A 14 6.33 10.85 9.83
N PHE A 15 6.41 12.18 9.79
CA PHE A 15 6.53 13.03 10.97
C PHE A 15 5.17 13.59 11.46
N SER A 16 4.04 13.15 10.91
CA SER A 16 2.72 13.55 11.40
C SER A 16 2.41 12.94 12.77
N ASP A 17 2.89 11.70 12.99
CA ASP A 17 2.69 10.92 14.21
C ASP A 17 3.90 11.00 15.16
N LYS A 18 5.06 11.50 14.68
CA LYS A 18 6.33 11.54 15.44
C LYS A 18 6.78 12.97 15.72
N THR A 19 7.32 13.22 16.91
CA THR A 19 7.93 14.50 17.27
C THR A 19 9.17 14.77 16.39
N LEU A 20 9.15 15.90 15.67
CA LEU A 20 10.27 16.36 14.85
C LEU A 20 11.54 16.51 15.72
N PRO A 21 12.66 15.87 15.36
CA PRO A 21 13.91 15.98 16.11
C PRO A 21 14.44 17.42 16.11
N GLU A 22 14.81 17.94 17.29
CA GLU A 22 15.34 19.30 17.43
C GLU A 22 16.59 19.54 16.58
N LYS A 23 17.44 18.52 16.42
CA LYS A 23 18.70 18.59 15.68
C LYS A 23 18.53 18.98 14.21
N GLU A 24 17.39 18.63 13.60
CA GLU A 24 17.14 18.84 12.18
C GLU A 24 15.76 19.44 11.88
N LYS A 25 15.04 19.95 12.89
CA LYS A 25 13.70 20.54 12.74
C LYS A 25 13.65 21.65 11.69
N SER A 26 14.68 22.50 11.66
CA SER A 26 14.81 23.58 10.67
C SER A 26 14.99 23.02 9.26
N TYR A 27 15.84 22.00 9.10
CA TYR A 27 16.12 21.35 7.82
C TYR A 27 14.89 20.59 7.29
N LEU A 28 14.23 19.80 8.15
CA LEU A 28 12.99 19.10 7.82
C LEU A 28 11.88 20.10 7.44
N SER A 29 11.75 21.20 8.17
CA SER A 29 10.79 22.27 7.84
C SER A 29 11.09 22.93 6.49
N GLN A 30 12.36 23.14 6.15
CA GLN A 30 12.75 23.66 4.84
C GLN A 30 12.45 22.66 3.71
N LEU A 31 12.65 21.36 3.95
CA LEU A 31 12.29 20.32 3.00
C LEU A 31 10.77 20.26 2.80
N MET A 32 9.99 20.17 3.88
CA MET A 32 8.53 20.10 3.86
C MET A 32 7.88 21.32 3.18
N ASN A 33 8.44 22.52 3.40
CA ASN A 33 7.94 23.76 2.82
C ASN A 33 8.51 24.07 1.42
N GLY A 34 9.34 23.17 0.85
CA GLY A 34 9.92 23.34 -0.47
C GLY A 34 10.95 24.45 -0.60
N LYS A 35 11.50 24.93 0.53
CA LYS A 35 12.58 25.92 0.56
C LYS A 35 13.96 25.28 0.33
N ALA A 36 14.10 23.98 0.53
CA ALA A 36 15.33 23.23 0.30
C ALA A 36 15.19 22.23 -0.87
N SER A 37 16.31 22.01 -1.57
CA SER A 37 16.39 21.03 -2.65
C SER A 37 16.31 19.60 -2.10
N PHE A 38 15.16 18.96 -2.30
CA PHE A 38 14.94 17.56 -1.95
C PHE A 38 15.49 16.61 -3.02
N GLY A 39 16.79 16.32 -2.96
CA GLY A 39 17.48 15.37 -3.84
C GLY A 39 17.48 13.94 -3.30
N GLU A 40 17.86 12.99 -4.14
CA GLU A 40 18.02 11.55 -3.78
C GLU A 40 18.95 11.35 -2.58
N LYS A 41 20.11 12.03 -2.56
CA LYS A 41 21.05 11.95 -1.44
C LYS A 41 20.45 12.41 -0.11
N ALA A 42 19.58 13.42 -0.13
CA ALA A 42 18.87 13.86 1.06
C ALA A 42 17.80 12.83 1.48
N ALA A 43 17.08 12.25 0.51
CA ALA A 43 16.11 11.17 0.76
C ALA A 43 16.78 9.97 1.44
N ARG A 44 17.85 9.42 0.84
CA ARG A 44 18.57 8.25 1.37
C ARG A 44 19.12 8.47 2.77
N ARG A 45 19.67 9.67 3.02
CA ARG A 45 20.15 10.02 4.35
C ARG A 45 19.01 10.03 5.38
N LEU A 46 17.86 10.62 5.06
CA LEU A 46 16.70 10.65 5.94
C LEU A 46 16.15 9.22 6.18
N GLU A 47 16.11 8.38 5.15
CA GLU A 47 15.71 6.97 5.29
C GLU A 47 16.63 6.22 6.26
N GLN A 48 17.95 6.44 6.18
CA GLN A 48 18.92 5.83 7.09
C GLN A 48 18.84 6.41 8.52
N ASP A 49 18.87 7.74 8.65
CA ASP A 49 18.91 8.44 9.95
C ASP A 49 17.64 8.17 10.77
N TYR A 50 16.49 8.01 10.11
CA TYR A 50 15.20 7.77 10.77
C TYR A 50 14.71 6.32 10.67
N ARG A 51 15.55 5.38 10.19
CA ARG A 51 15.19 3.98 9.93
C ARG A 51 13.87 3.84 9.16
N MET A 52 13.67 4.68 8.15
CA MET A 52 12.56 4.50 7.21
C MET A 52 12.87 3.32 6.27
N PRO A 53 11.85 2.65 5.72
CA PRO A 53 12.05 1.67 4.66
C PRO A 53 12.80 2.30 3.47
N ASP A 54 13.64 1.52 2.79
CA ASP A 54 14.34 1.99 1.59
C ASP A 54 13.33 2.39 0.51
N GLY A 55 13.48 3.60 -0.04
CA GLY A 55 12.58 4.13 -1.05
C GLY A 55 11.23 4.58 -0.50
N TYR A 56 11.05 4.66 0.82
CA TYR A 56 9.82 5.15 1.44
C TYR A 56 9.49 6.58 1.01
N LEU A 57 10.50 7.45 0.89
CA LEU A 57 10.30 8.83 0.45
C LEU A 57 10.06 8.93 -1.06
N ASP A 58 10.52 7.93 -1.82
CA ASP A 58 10.34 7.81 -3.26
C ASP A 58 9.01 7.15 -3.65
N ALA A 59 8.35 6.48 -2.71
CA ALA A 59 7.08 5.80 -2.95
C ALA A 59 5.98 6.83 -3.24
N ASP A 60 5.51 6.88 -4.48
CA ASP A 60 4.33 7.64 -4.87
C ASP A 60 3.17 7.35 -3.91
N THR A 61 2.50 8.40 -3.42
CA THR A 61 1.29 8.23 -2.60
C THR A 61 0.13 7.58 -3.38
N ASN A 62 0.25 7.57 -4.71
CA ASN A 62 -0.65 6.85 -5.63
C ASN A 62 -0.26 5.38 -5.87
N THR A 63 0.95 4.95 -5.49
CA THR A 63 1.33 3.54 -5.55
C THR A 63 0.82 2.85 -4.30
N HIS A 64 -0.48 2.55 -4.32
CA HIS A 64 -1.15 1.72 -3.33
C HIS A 64 -0.92 0.23 -3.53
N GLN A 65 0.15 -0.19 -4.21
CA GLN A 65 0.40 -1.61 -4.45
C GLN A 65 1.90 -1.91 -4.45
N LEU A 66 2.23 -2.90 -3.62
CA LEU A 66 3.50 -3.65 -3.52
C LEU A 66 4.39 -3.23 -2.33
N GLY A 67 4.10 -3.83 -1.18
CA GLY A 67 5.14 -4.16 -0.19
C GLY A 67 4.99 -3.58 1.22
N ASN A 68 3.86 -3.80 1.90
CA ASN A 68 3.83 -4.16 3.34
C ASN A 68 2.40 -4.52 3.80
N PRO A 69 2.22 -5.50 4.70
CA PRO A 69 0.91 -5.92 5.20
C PRO A 69 0.40 -4.88 6.22
N LEU A 70 -0.92 -4.75 6.36
CA LEU A 70 -1.65 -4.07 7.46
C LEU A 70 -2.14 -2.63 7.28
N GLN A 71 -2.39 -2.15 6.07
CA GLN A 71 -3.42 -1.10 5.90
C GLN A 71 -4.38 -1.48 4.78
N VAL A 72 -4.98 -2.66 4.92
CA VAL A 72 -6.19 -2.98 4.16
C VAL A 72 -7.30 -2.16 4.80
N THR A 73 -7.70 -1.06 4.18
CA THR A 73 -8.99 -0.44 4.47
C THR A 73 -10.07 -1.44 4.04
N LEU A 74 -10.40 -2.37 4.95
CA LEU A 74 -11.41 -3.39 4.72
C LEU A 74 -12.72 -2.67 4.41
N THR A 75 -13.25 -2.96 3.22
CA THR A 75 -14.60 -2.54 2.86
C THR A 75 -15.59 -3.02 3.92
N PRO A 76 -16.75 -2.36 4.10
CA PRO A 76 -17.76 -2.80 5.07
C PRO A 76 -18.08 -4.30 4.95
N LYS A 77 -18.12 -4.82 3.71
CA LYS A 77 -18.37 -6.23 3.44
C LYS A 77 -17.22 -7.15 3.89
N GLN A 78 -15.97 -6.72 3.76
CA GLN A 78 -14.81 -7.47 4.23
C GLN A 78 -14.71 -7.47 5.76
N LYS A 79 -15.13 -6.41 6.44
CA LYS A 79 -15.24 -6.38 7.90
C LYS A 79 -16.26 -7.37 8.41
N VAL A 80 -17.44 -7.38 7.81
CA VAL A 80 -18.49 -8.37 8.14
C VAL A 80 -18.00 -9.79 7.87
N LEU A 81 -17.28 -10.03 6.77
CA LEU A 81 -16.70 -11.35 6.50
C LEU A 81 -15.71 -11.76 7.61
N LEU A 82 -14.88 -10.85 8.09
CA LEU A 82 -13.90 -11.12 9.14
C LEU A 82 -14.58 -11.40 10.48
N GLU A 83 -15.61 -10.62 10.82
CA GLU A 83 -16.41 -10.78 12.04
C GLU A 83 -17.12 -12.14 12.05
N LEU A 84 -17.81 -12.48 10.96
CA LEU A 84 -18.45 -13.78 10.80
C LEU A 84 -17.44 -14.94 10.81
N PHE A 85 -16.23 -14.72 10.29
CA PHE A 85 -15.19 -15.74 10.25
C PHE A 85 -14.61 -16.04 11.63
N ASP A 86 -14.44 -15.02 12.47
CA ASP A 86 -13.94 -15.16 13.85
C ASP A 86 -14.95 -15.86 14.76
N GLU A 87 -16.25 -15.75 14.45
CA GLU A 87 -17.33 -16.45 15.15
C GLU A 87 -17.48 -17.93 14.74
N LEU A 88 -16.85 -18.37 13.66
CA LEU A 88 -16.94 -19.76 13.18
C LEU A 88 -15.91 -20.66 13.88
N PRO A 89 -16.25 -21.94 14.13
CA PRO A 89 -15.26 -22.92 14.56
C PRO A 89 -14.23 -23.18 13.45
N ASP A 90 -13.02 -23.55 13.84
CA ASP A 90 -11.89 -23.76 12.91
C ASP A 90 -12.25 -24.69 11.74
N SER A 91 -13.04 -25.74 12.00
CA SER A 91 -13.51 -26.67 10.96
C SER A 91 -14.34 -26.01 9.87
N ASP A 92 -15.24 -25.09 10.24
CA ASP A 92 -16.13 -24.41 9.31
C ASP A 92 -15.40 -23.26 8.60
N ALA A 93 -14.45 -22.64 9.30
CA ALA A 93 -13.56 -21.65 8.73
C ALA A 93 -12.73 -22.23 7.59
N ASP A 94 -12.11 -23.39 7.79
CA ASP A 94 -11.34 -24.10 6.76
C ASP A 94 -12.20 -24.46 5.53
N ASP A 95 -13.41 -24.99 5.75
CA ASP A 95 -14.34 -25.32 4.67
C ASP A 95 -14.79 -24.08 3.88
N LEU A 96 -15.01 -22.95 4.57
CA LEU A 96 -15.35 -21.68 3.93
C LEU A 96 -14.20 -21.14 3.06
N ILE A 97 -12.96 -21.19 3.56
CA ILE A 97 -11.77 -20.78 2.79
C ILE A 97 -11.67 -21.62 1.53
N LYS A 98 -11.79 -22.94 1.66
CA LYS A 98 -11.75 -23.86 0.52
C LYS A 98 -12.84 -23.55 -0.51
N ASN A 99 -14.07 -23.29 -0.07
CA ASN A 99 -15.17 -22.93 -0.97
C ASN A 99 -14.89 -21.62 -1.74
N LEU A 100 -14.33 -20.61 -1.05
CA LEU A 100 -13.96 -19.34 -1.66
C LEU A 100 -12.82 -19.50 -2.69
N GLU A 101 -11.83 -20.35 -2.39
CA GLU A 101 -10.75 -20.67 -3.32
C GLU A 101 -11.25 -21.40 -4.57
N ASP A 102 -12.09 -22.42 -4.41
CA ASP A 102 -12.70 -23.15 -5.53
C ASP A 102 -13.54 -22.23 -6.41
N LYS A 103 -14.37 -21.36 -5.80
CA LYS A 103 -15.14 -20.36 -6.54
C LYS A 103 -14.25 -19.40 -7.31
N LYS A 104 -13.20 -18.87 -6.67
CA LYS A 104 -12.25 -17.97 -7.33
C LYS A 104 -11.64 -18.64 -8.56
N ARG A 105 -11.15 -19.87 -8.41
CA ARG A 105 -10.57 -20.67 -9.51
C ARG A 105 -11.58 -20.90 -10.63
N HIS A 106 -12.84 -21.20 -10.29
CA HIS A 106 -13.90 -21.40 -11.28
C HIS A 106 -14.16 -20.13 -12.09
N TYR A 107 -14.27 -18.96 -11.44
CA TYR A 107 -14.49 -17.69 -12.13
C TYR A 107 -13.27 -17.25 -12.95
N ASP A 108 -12.05 -17.49 -12.47
CA ASP A 108 -10.82 -17.20 -13.22
C ASP A 108 -10.80 -18.02 -14.53
N ASN A 109 -11.07 -19.32 -14.45
CA ASN A 109 -11.17 -20.20 -15.62
C ASN A 109 -12.28 -19.76 -16.58
N LEU A 110 -13.47 -19.42 -16.05
CA LEU A 110 -14.59 -18.95 -16.86
C LEU A 110 -14.26 -17.62 -17.57
N LEU A 111 -13.57 -16.71 -16.88
CA LEU A 111 -13.12 -15.45 -17.45
C LEU A 111 -12.14 -15.71 -18.60
N GLU A 112 -11.18 -16.62 -18.42
CA GLU A 112 -10.25 -17.02 -19.46
C GLU A 112 -10.99 -17.59 -20.68
N GLU A 113 -11.96 -18.48 -20.48
CA GLU A 113 -12.78 -19.04 -21.57
C GLU A 113 -13.56 -17.96 -22.34
N LEU A 114 -14.17 -17.01 -21.62
CA LEU A 114 -14.91 -15.90 -22.23
C LEU A 114 -13.99 -14.94 -23.00
N LEU A 115 -12.79 -14.66 -22.48
CA LEU A 115 -11.78 -13.87 -23.18
C LEU A 115 -11.29 -14.58 -24.44
N HIS A 116 -11.09 -15.89 -24.38
CA HIS A 116 -10.69 -16.71 -25.52
C HIS A 116 -11.77 -16.69 -26.61
N LYS A 117 -13.05 -16.88 -26.25
CA LYS A 117 -14.18 -16.79 -27.18
C LYS A 117 -14.33 -15.39 -27.80
N LYS A 118 -14.06 -14.32 -27.03
CA LYS A 118 -14.13 -12.95 -27.53
C LYS A 118 -13.00 -12.61 -28.52
N ARG A 119 -11.81 -13.21 -28.34
CA ARG A 119 -10.71 -13.10 -29.30
C ARG A 119 -10.98 -13.87 -30.59
N GLN A 120 -11.58 -15.07 -30.50
CA GLN A 120 -11.94 -15.86 -31.69
C GLN A 120 -13.10 -15.28 -32.51
N LYS A 121 -14.04 -14.54 -31.89
CA LYS A 121 -15.11 -13.82 -32.62
C LYS A 121 -14.67 -12.53 -33.32
N LYS A 122 -13.42 -12.09 -33.16
CA LYS A 122 -12.87 -10.88 -33.80
C LYS A 122 -11.93 -11.18 -34.99
N ALA A 123 -11.76 -12.45 -35.35
CA ALA A 123 -10.99 -12.90 -36.51
C ALA A 123 -11.93 -13.23 -37.68
#